data_AF-A0A7V6G1T4-F1
#
_entry.id   AF-A0A7V6G1T4-F1
#
_cell.length_a   1.000
_cell.length_b   1.000
_cell.length_c   1.000
_cell.angle_alpha   90.00
_cell.angle_beta   90.00
_cell.angle_gamma   90.00
#
_symmetry.space_group_name_H-M   'P 1'
#
loop_
_entity.id
_entity.type
_entity.pdbx_description
1 polymer ?
#
loop_
_entity_poly.entity_id
_entity_poly.type
_entity_poly.pdbx_seq_one_letter_code
_entity_poly.pdbx_strand_id
1 'polypeptide(L)'
;MKGTLYPEDELESFVLGESDVRTQVRVGQDPFQVGTFTFYKNAGLYIIVEHQDDYVFEIFERLQYSGIGGKRSSGLGRFTFEIKDCFDFPEGEKKILLNTAMAKDIELEKALDGAHYLLQKRSGFIHQSRYKKRDFYTFKAGSVFINEFKGDIYDVGNDEHPVYRYGIPMFMGVNL
;
A
#
# COMPACT_ATOMS: atom_id res chain seq x y z
N MET A 1 -7.33 -19.07 -13.23
CA MET A 1 -6.18 -19.96 -12.95
C MET A 1 -6.44 -20.64 -11.62
N LYS A 2 -6.16 -21.94 -11.48
CA LYS A 2 -6.11 -22.58 -10.15
C LYS A 2 -4.71 -22.32 -9.61
N GLY A 3 -4.59 -21.46 -8.60
CA GLY A 3 -3.33 -21.23 -7.90
C GLY A 3 -2.92 -22.47 -7.09
N THR A 4 -1.63 -22.54 -6.77
CA THR A 4 -1.06 -23.57 -5.90
C THR A 4 -1.10 -23.12 -4.43
N LEU A 5 -0.92 -24.05 -3.51
CA LEU A 5 -0.77 -23.74 -2.08
C LEU A 5 0.68 -23.37 -1.69
N TYR A 6 1.60 -23.37 -2.65
CA TYR A 6 3.00 -23.06 -2.43
C TYR A 6 3.27 -21.61 -2.84
N PRO A 7 3.52 -20.70 -1.88
CA PRO A 7 3.72 -19.28 -2.19
C PRO A 7 4.87 -19.03 -3.16
N GLU A 8 5.87 -19.92 -3.13
CA GLU A 8 7.09 -19.86 -3.95
C GLU A 8 6.74 -19.99 -5.44
N ASP A 9 5.91 -20.98 -5.79
CA ASP A 9 5.44 -21.24 -7.15
C ASP A 9 4.61 -20.05 -7.68
N GLU A 10 3.75 -19.48 -6.83
CA GLU A 10 2.96 -18.28 -7.18
C GLU A 10 3.88 -17.07 -7.39
N LEU A 11 4.88 -16.87 -6.54
CA LEU A 11 5.85 -15.77 -6.62
C LEU A 11 6.72 -15.86 -7.88
N GLU A 12 7.22 -17.05 -8.22
CA GLU A 12 8.02 -17.28 -9.44
C GLU A 12 7.21 -17.05 -10.71
N SER A 13 5.90 -17.32 -10.66
CA SER A 13 5.00 -17.05 -11.79
C SER A 13 4.64 -15.57 -11.94
N PHE A 14 4.79 -14.76 -10.88
CA PHE A 14 4.35 -13.37 -10.83
C PHE A 14 5.39 -12.39 -11.38
N VAL A 15 5.79 -12.61 -12.63
CA VAL A 15 6.78 -11.80 -13.35
C VAL A 15 6.12 -10.58 -13.98
N LEU A 16 6.08 -9.46 -13.23
CA LEU A 16 5.35 -8.24 -13.62
C LEU A 16 6.18 -7.21 -14.40
N GLY A 17 7.50 -7.35 -14.40
CA GLY A 17 8.40 -6.34 -14.97
C GLY A 17 9.85 -6.52 -14.55
N GLU A 18 10.65 -5.48 -14.77
CA GLU A 18 12.08 -5.45 -14.47
C GLU A 18 12.44 -4.28 -13.56
N SER A 19 13.42 -4.52 -12.68
CA SER A 19 14.04 -3.47 -11.87
C SER A 19 15.35 -3.02 -12.50
N ASP A 20 15.57 -1.71 -12.52
CA ASP A 20 16.79 -1.08 -13.05
C ASP A 20 17.30 -0.01 -12.06
N VAL A 21 18.60 0.27 -12.07
CA VAL A 21 19.22 1.31 -11.24
C VAL A 21 19.87 2.34 -12.13
N ARG A 22 19.32 3.56 -12.13
CA ARG A 22 19.83 4.68 -12.92
C ARG A 22 20.72 5.58 -12.09
N THR A 23 21.95 5.79 -12.54
CA THR A 23 22.84 6.80 -11.96
C THR A 23 22.52 8.16 -12.57
N GLN A 24 22.29 9.17 -11.72
CA GLN A 24 22.02 10.54 -12.11
C GLN A 24 22.97 11.49 -11.38
N VAL A 25 23.24 12.64 -11.99
CA VAL A 25 24.06 13.69 -11.40
C VAL A 25 23.35 15.03 -11.55
N ARG A 26 23.45 15.89 -10.54
CA ARG A 26 23.11 17.31 -10.66
C ARG A 26 24.42 18.08 -10.74
N VAL A 27 24.51 19.05 -11.65
CA VAL A 27 25.71 19.86 -11.83
C VAL A 27 26.16 20.44 -10.49
N GLY A 28 27.42 20.17 -10.10
CA GLY A 28 28.00 20.61 -8.83
C GLY A 28 27.63 19.77 -7.60
N GLN A 29 27.02 18.58 -7.78
CA GLN A 29 26.73 17.62 -6.71
C GLN A 29 27.22 16.22 -7.06
N ASP A 30 27.36 15.39 -6.03
CA ASP A 30 27.75 13.99 -6.20
C ASP A 30 26.66 13.20 -6.96
N PRO A 31 27.07 12.19 -7.75
CA PRO A 31 26.14 11.26 -8.36
C PRO A 31 25.28 10.54 -7.31
N PHE A 32 24.03 10.25 -7.67
CA PHE A 32 23.11 9.45 -6.87
C PHE A 32 22.41 8.41 -7.75
N GLN A 33 21.96 7.34 -7.13
CA GLN A 33 21.27 6.25 -7.81
C GLN A 33 19.77 6.32 -7.56
N VAL A 34 18.99 5.97 -8.58
CA VAL A 34 17.54 5.89 -8.52
C VAL A 34 17.13 4.51 -9.01
N GLY A 35 16.56 3.70 -8.10
CA GLY A 35 15.90 2.47 -8.47
C GLY A 35 14.60 2.77 -9.23
N THR A 36 14.38 2.09 -10.34
CA THR A 36 13.18 2.18 -11.17
C THR A 36 12.63 0.80 -11.43
N PHE A 37 11.30 0.68 -11.50
CA PHE A 37 10.62 -0.54 -11.91
C PHE A 37 9.85 -0.25 -13.20
N THR A 38 9.98 -1.14 -14.18
CA THR A 38 9.28 -1.04 -15.47
C THR A 38 8.37 -2.24 -15.64
N PHE A 39 7.06 -2.01 -15.72
CA PHE A 39 6.10 -3.07 -15.98
C PHE A 39 6.24 -3.63 -17.39
N TYR A 40 6.05 -4.94 -17.55
CA TYR A 40 5.92 -5.54 -18.87
C TYR A 40 4.60 -5.15 -19.55
N LYS A 41 4.51 -5.44 -20.85
CA LYS A 41 3.26 -5.23 -21.60
C LYS A 41 2.12 -6.02 -20.94
N ASN A 42 0.98 -5.34 -20.74
CA ASN A 42 -0.20 -5.88 -20.07
C ASN A 42 -0.01 -6.25 -18.59
N ALA A 43 1.04 -5.72 -17.94
CA ALA A 43 1.20 -5.80 -16.49
C ALA A 43 1.03 -4.41 -15.87
N GLY A 44 0.55 -4.37 -14.62
CA GLY A 44 0.29 -3.12 -13.92
C GLY A 44 -0.08 -3.37 -12.46
N LEU A 45 -0.56 -2.33 -11.80
CA LEU A 45 -1.08 -2.39 -10.44
C LEU A 45 -2.57 -2.12 -10.46
N TYR A 46 -3.28 -2.70 -9.50
CA TYR A 46 -4.65 -2.35 -9.18
C TYR A 46 -4.76 -2.05 -7.69
N ILE A 47 -5.84 -1.37 -7.32
CA ILE A 47 -6.26 -1.21 -5.94
C ILE A 47 -7.75 -1.55 -5.87
N ILE A 48 -8.21 -1.93 -4.68
CA ILE A 48 -9.62 -2.08 -4.38
C ILE A 48 -10.04 -0.86 -3.57
N VAL A 49 -11.18 -0.29 -3.92
CA VAL A 49 -11.72 0.90 -3.28
C VAL A 49 -13.18 0.65 -2.95
N GLU A 50 -13.51 0.70 -1.67
CA GLU A 50 -14.89 0.90 -1.23
C GLU A 50 -15.15 2.40 -1.15
N HIS A 51 -16.22 2.86 -1.79
CA HIS A 51 -16.55 4.29 -1.84
C HIS A 51 -18.07 4.49 -1.72
N GLN A 52 -18.47 5.65 -1.20
CA GLN A 52 -19.87 6.09 -1.16
C GLN A 52 -20.17 7.12 -2.26
N ASP A 53 -19.15 7.85 -2.72
CA ASP A 53 -19.21 8.84 -3.77
C ASP A 53 -18.05 8.67 -4.76
N ASP A 54 -18.14 9.35 -5.90
CA ASP A 54 -17.19 9.21 -7.00
C ASP A 54 -15.98 10.15 -6.89
N TYR A 55 -15.82 10.88 -5.78
CA TYR A 55 -14.74 11.87 -5.62
C TYR A 55 -13.34 11.23 -5.68
N VAL A 56 -13.23 9.97 -5.25
CA VAL A 56 -11.99 9.21 -5.37
C VAL A 56 -11.53 9.09 -6.82
N PHE A 57 -12.45 8.94 -7.78
CA PHE A 57 -12.10 8.83 -9.19
C PHE A 57 -11.62 10.16 -9.75
N GLU A 58 -12.18 11.29 -9.31
CA GLU A 58 -11.67 12.62 -9.66
C GLU A 58 -10.24 12.85 -9.14
N ILE A 59 -9.92 12.34 -7.94
CA ILE A 59 -8.56 12.37 -7.41
C ILE A 59 -7.63 11.55 -8.31
N PHE A 60 -8.04 10.34 -8.72
CA PHE A 60 -7.25 9.48 -9.60
C PHE A 60 -7.03 10.10 -10.98
N GLU A 61 -8.04 10.76 -11.54
CA GLU A 61 -7.92 11.54 -12.79
C GLU A 61 -6.79 12.58 -12.71
N ARG A 62 -6.66 13.28 -11.58
CA ARG A 62 -5.57 14.26 -11.37
C ARG A 62 -4.22 13.59 -11.06
N LEU A 63 -4.24 12.49 -10.31
CA LEU A 63 -3.05 11.74 -9.95
C LEU A 63 -2.38 11.08 -11.16
N GLN A 64 -3.14 10.67 -12.18
CA GLN A 64 -2.59 10.04 -13.37
C GLN A 64 -1.54 10.93 -14.08
N TYR A 65 -1.77 12.25 -14.08
CA TYR A 65 -0.88 13.23 -14.70
C TYR A 65 0.27 13.66 -13.78
N SER A 66 0.00 13.81 -12.47
CA SER A 66 1.00 14.25 -11.50
C SER A 66 1.92 13.12 -11.04
N GLY A 67 1.45 11.88 -11.11
CA GLY A 67 2.14 10.66 -10.72
C GLY A 67 2.09 10.35 -9.23
N ILE A 68 2.27 9.07 -8.89
CA ILE A 68 2.33 8.54 -7.52
C ILE A 68 3.73 8.03 -7.23
N GLY A 69 4.28 8.42 -6.07
CA GLY A 69 5.59 7.98 -5.60
C GLY A 69 6.76 8.42 -6.50
N GLY A 70 7.96 7.89 -6.20
CA GLY A 70 9.15 8.08 -7.02
C GLY A 70 9.57 9.53 -7.30
N LYS A 71 10.45 9.70 -8.28
CA LYS A 71 10.95 11.01 -8.74
C LYS A 71 10.05 11.57 -9.86
N ARG A 72 8.85 12.03 -9.48
CA ARG A 72 7.79 12.50 -10.42
C ARG A 72 8.25 13.57 -11.40
N SER A 73 9.10 14.50 -10.94
CA SER A 73 9.68 15.56 -11.78
C SER A 73 10.63 15.06 -12.87
N SER A 74 11.03 13.78 -12.82
CA SER A 74 11.83 13.12 -13.87
C SER A 74 11.03 12.11 -14.67
N GLY A 75 9.69 12.22 -14.66
CA GLY A 75 8.79 11.44 -15.51
C GLY A 75 8.33 10.10 -14.92
N LEU A 76 8.69 9.78 -13.68
CA LEU A 76 8.29 8.52 -13.02
C LEU A 76 6.91 8.62 -12.35
N GLY A 77 6.22 7.49 -12.23
CA GLY A 77 5.01 7.35 -11.42
C GLY A 77 3.71 7.81 -12.08
N ARG A 78 3.74 8.34 -13.30
CA ARG A 78 2.54 8.57 -14.11
C ARG A 78 1.91 7.24 -14.51
N PHE A 79 0.59 7.26 -14.70
CA PHE A 79 -0.18 6.09 -15.06
C PHE A 79 -1.40 6.51 -15.88
N THR A 80 -2.08 5.53 -16.43
CA THR A 80 -3.48 5.60 -16.87
C THR A 80 -4.25 4.56 -16.06
N PHE A 81 -5.55 4.75 -15.85
CA PHE A 81 -6.35 3.79 -15.11
C PHE A 81 -7.67 3.51 -15.81
N GLU A 82 -8.26 2.38 -15.45
CA GLU A 82 -9.61 1.99 -15.81
C GLU A 82 -10.35 1.61 -14.52
N ILE A 83 -11.66 1.85 -14.49
CA ILE A 83 -12.52 1.44 -13.39
C ILE A 83 -13.20 0.14 -13.81
N LYS A 84 -13.16 -0.85 -12.92
CA LYS A 84 -13.79 -2.16 -13.10
C LYS A 84 -14.53 -2.53 -11.82
N ASP A 85 -15.61 -3.29 -11.99
CA ASP A 85 -16.32 -3.87 -10.86
C ASP A 85 -15.38 -4.77 -10.07
N CYS A 86 -15.43 -4.62 -8.75
CA CYS A 86 -14.67 -5.47 -7.85
C CYS A 86 -15.31 -6.87 -7.81
N PHE A 87 -14.49 -7.88 -7.53
CA PHE A 87 -15.00 -9.21 -7.20
C PHE A 87 -15.70 -9.18 -5.83
N ASP A 88 -16.65 -10.10 -5.66
CA ASP A 88 -17.32 -10.28 -4.37
C ASP A 88 -16.35 -10.76 -3.31
N PHE A 89 -16.41 -10.14 -2.14
CA PHE A 89 -15.57 -10.51 -1.02
C PHE A 89 -16.15 -11.77 -0.38
N PRO A 90 -15.44 -12.91 -0.40
CA PRO A 90 -15.92 -14.11 0.27
C PRO A 90 -16.05 -13.88 1.79
N GLU A 91 -17.05 -14.52 2.37
CA GLU A 91 -17.16 -14.69 3.81
C GLU A 91 -16.33 -15.90 4.27
N GLY A 92 -15.90 -15.87 5.53
CA GLY A 92 -15.07 -16.91 6.14
C GLY A 92 -14.77 -16.59 7.59
N GLU A 93 -14.52 -17.63 8.39
CA GLU A 93 -14.19 -17.49 9.82
C GLU A 93 -12.87 -16.72 10.02
N LYS A 94 -11.88 -16.98 9.16
CA LYS A 94 -10.63 -16.24 9.14
C LYS A 94 -10.68 -15.14 8.09
N LYS A 95 -10.04 -14.02 8.40
CA LYS A 95 -10.01 -12.82 7.58
C LYS A 95 -8.58 -12.48 7.23
N ILE A 96 -8.26 -12.41 5.93
CA ILE A 96 -6.98 -11.90 5.45
C ILE A 96 -7.06 -10.38 5.29
N LEU A 97 -6.05 -9.69 5.77
CA LEU A 97 -5.92 -8.24 5.64
C LEU A 97 -5.33 -7.91 4.26
N LEU A 98 -6.08 -7.19 3.41
CA LEU A 98 -5.69 -6.87 2.04
C LEU A 98 -4.79 -5.63 1.93
N ASN A 99 -4.79 -4.76 2.93
CA ASN A 99 -4.01 -3.53 2.94
C ASN A 99 -3.09 -3.44 4.17
N THR A 100 -2.36 -2.33 4.29
CA THR A 100 -1.60 -2.04 5.51
C THR A 100 -2.50 -1.29 6.48
N ALA A 101 -2.68 -1.83 7.68
CA ALA A 101 -3.61 -1.28 8.67
C ALA A 101 -3.10 -1.44 10.10
N MET A 102 -3.73 -0.75 11.04
CA MET A 102 -3.42 -0.87 12.47
C MET A 102 -4.70 -0.80 13.28
N ALA A 103 -4.79 -1.65 14.30
CA ALA A 103 -5.91 -1.63 15.25
C ALA A 103 -5.80 -0.43 16.20
N LYS A 104 -6.93 0.05 16.71
CA LYS A 104 -6.90 0.99 17.84
C LYS A 104 -6.38 0.27 19.08
N ASP A 105 -5.85 1.02 20.04
CA ASP A 105 -5.33 0.44 21.29
C ASP A 105 -6.37 -0.42 22.01
N ILE A 106 -7.65 0.01 22.00
CA ILE A 106 -8.77 -0.71 22.62
C ILE A 106 -9.14 -2.00 21.88
N GLU A 107 -8.81 -2.11 20.60
CA GLU A 107 -9.14 -3.23 19.74
C GLU A 107 -8.01 -4.26 19.71
N LEU A 108 -6.79 -3.84 20.09
CA LEU A 108 -5.57 -4.59 19.83
C LEU A 108 -5.56 -5.95 20.50
N GLU A 109 -5.91 -6.04 21.79
CA GLU A 109 -5.92 -7.32 22.52
C GLU A 109 -6.82 -8.35 21.83
N LYS A 110 -8.04 -7.94 21.45
CA LYS A 110 -8.98 -8.80 20.74
C LYS A 110 -8.53 -9.14 19.33
N ALA A 111 -8.00 -8.16 18.59
CA ALA A 111 -7.50 -8.37 17.23
C ALA A 111 -6.36 -9.40 17.21
N LEU A 112 -5.51 -9.41 18.23
CA LEU A 112 -4.36 -10.32 18.32
C LEU A 112 -4.74 -11.76 18.72
N ASP A 113 -5.93 -11.98 19.27
CA ASP A 113 -6.40 -13.31 19.64
C ASP A 113 -6.58 -14.20 18.40
N GLY A 114 -5.74 -15.24 18.32
CA GLY A 114 -5.67 -16.17 17.19
C GLY A 114 -5.14 -15.59 15.87
N ALA A 115 -4.51 -14.40 15.90
CA ALA A 115 -3.98 -13.75 14.70
C ALA A 115 -2.60 -14.26 14.28
N HIS A 116 -2.37 -14.31 12.97
CA HIS A 116 -1.06 -14.58 12.36
C HIS A 116 -0.65 -13.37 11.54
N TYR A 117 0.31 -12.59 12.03
CA TYR A 117 0.63 -11.31 11.43
C TYR A 117 2.12 -11.03 11.39
N LEU A 118 2.49 -10.12 10.49
CA LEU A 118 3.80 -9.48 10.50
C LEU A 118 3.62 -8.00 10.77
N LEU A 119 4.43 -7.44 11.66
CA LEU A 119 4.53 -6.00 11.83
C LEU A 119 5.51 -5.44 10.81
N GLN A 120 5.15 -4.30 10.23
CA GLN A 120 6.04 -3.51 9.38
C GLN A 120 6.12 -2.08 9.92
N LYS A 121 7.34 -1.54 9.85
CA LYS A 121 7.59 -0.14 10.17
C LYS A 121 7.23 0.73 8.98
N ARG A 122 6.42 1.76 9.23
CA ARG A 122 6.06 2.81 8.28
C ARG A 122 6.73 4.11 8.74
N SER A 123 7.75 4.54 8.02
CA SER A 123 8.48 5.78 8.28
C SER A 123 8.48 6.68 7.04
N GLY A 124 9.15 7.84 7.12
CA GLY A 124 9.37 8.72 5.97
C GLY A 124 9.33 10.19 6.35
N PHE A 125 9.51 11.06 5.37
CA PHE A 125 9.56 12.51 5.55
C PHE A 125 8.23 13.16 5.20
N ILE A 126 7.89 14.26 5.87
CA ILE A 126 6.72 15.06 5.52
C ILE A 126 7.04 15.82 4.22
N HIS A 127 6.08 15.87 3.29
CA HIS A 127 6.33 16.51 1.99
C HIS A 127 6.59 18.01 2.20
N GLN A 128 7.66 18.54 1.57
CA GLN A 128 8.06 19.94 1.69
C GLN A 128 8.36 20.43 3.13
N SER A 129 8.68 19.50 4.03
CA SER A 129 9.02 19.82 5.41
C SER A 129 10.41 19.29 5.78
N ARG A 130 11.03 19.93 6.77
CA ARG A 130 12.29 19.47 7.38
C ARG A 130 12.10 18.34 8.38
N TYR A 131 10.86 18.06 8.79
CA TYR A 131 10.56 17.09 9.84
C TYR A 131 10.23 15.71 9.27
N LYS A 132 10.66 14.69 10.02
CA LYS A 132 10.33 13.29 9.75
C LYS A 132 8.97 12.97 10.40
N LYS A 133 8.15 12.17 9.71
CA LYS A 133 6.96 11.55 10.30
C LYS A 133 7.39 10.68 11.49
N ARG A 134 6.56 10.60 12.54
CA ARG A 134 6.76 9.61 13.61
C ARG A 134 6.77 8.21 13.01
N ASP A 135 7.67 7.39 13.53
CA ASP A 135 7.70 5.98 13.17
C ASP A 135 6.39 5.35 13.66
N PHE A 136 5.73 4.60 12.79
CA PHE A 136 4.46 3.94 13.08
C PHE A 136 4.57 2.49 12.66
N TYR A 137 3.98 1.60 13.43
CA TYR A 137 3.98 0.17 13.13
C TYR A 137 2.57 -0.24 12.76
N THR A 138 2.47 -1.09 11.75
CA THR A 138 1.21 -1.54 11.16
C THR A 138 1.30 -3.02 10.86
N PHE A 139 0.18 -3.71 10.87
CA PHE A 139 0.09 -5.06 10.31
C PHE A 139 0.36 -5.01 8.79
N LYS A 140 1.10 -6.01 8.30
CA LYS A 140 1.38 -6.18 6.87
C LYS A 140 0.17 -6.78 6.16
N ALA A 141 -0.11 -6.34 4.93
CA ALA A 141 -1.05 -7.03 4.06
C ALA A 141 -0.66 -8.51 3.93
N GLY A 142 -1.66 -9.40 3.91
CA GLY A 142 -1.49 -10.85 4.01
C GLY A 142 -1.51 -11.40 5.45
N SER A 143 -1.53 -10.53 6.47
CA SER A 143 -1.78 -10.97 7.85
C SER A 143 -3.21 -11.51 8.00
N VAL A 144 -3.39 -12.51 8.87
CA VAL A 144 -4.67 -13.22 9.07
C VAL A 144 -5.17 -13.01 10.49
N PHE A 145 -6.47 -12.73 10.61
CA PHE A 145 -7.16 -12.42 11.86
C PHE A 145 -8.43 -13.27 12.00
N ILE A 146 -8.76 -13.67 13.23
CA ILE A 146 -10.09 -14.24 13.56
C ILE A 146 -11.03 -13.10 13.94
N ASN A 147 -10.51 -12.10 14.67
CA ASN A 147 -11.26 -10.93 15.10
C ASN A 147 -10.88 -9.71 14.25
N GLU A 148 -11.83 -9.18 13.50
CA GLU A 148 -11.65 -7.92 12.78
C GLU A 148 -11.50 -6.72 13.75
N PHE A 149 -10.76 -5.71 13.31
CA PHE A 149 -10.64 -4.41 13.98
C PHE A 149 -11.08 -3.31 13.03
N LYS A 150 -11.41 -2.12 13.54
CA LYS A 150 -11.83 -0.99 12.68
C LYS A 150 -10.66 -0.10 12.28
N GLY A 151 -9.63 -0.03 13.13
CA GLY A 151 -8.48 0.83 12.90
C GLY A 151 -8.87 2.29 12.81
N ASP A 152 -7.92 3.14 12.40
CA ASP A 152 -8.13 4.58 12.37
C ASP A 152 -7.24 5.31 11.36
N ILE A 153 -7.44 6.61 11.26
CA ILE A 153 -6.51 7.56 10.66
C ILE A 153 -5.62 8.12 11.77
N TYR A 154 -4.33 7.82 11.71
CA TYR A 154 -3.39 8.16 12.77
C TYR A 154 -2.60 9.41 12.41
N ASP A 155 -2.59 10.41 13.29
CA ASP A 155 -1.69 11.55 13.15
C ASP A 155 -0.26 11.14 13.53
N VAL A 156 0.61 11.13 12.53
CA VAL A 156 2.04 10.86 12.62
C VAL A 156 2.87 12.11 12.35
N GLY A 157 2.22 13.28 12.35
CA GLY A 157 2.84 14.58 12.17
C GLY A 157 3.78 14.95 13.31
N ASN A 158 4.75 15.78 12.94
CA ASN A 158 5.71 16.45 13.81
C ASN A 158 5.97 17.89 13.29
N ASP A 159 4.98 18.47 12.59
CA ASP A 159 5.05 19.79 11.96
C ASP A 159 3.78 20.60 12.29
N GLU A 160 3.64 21.81 11.73
CA GLU A 160 2.54 22.74 12.05
C GLU A 160 1.14 22.21 11.71
N HIS A 161 1.03 21.32 10.72
CA HIS A 161 -0.24 20.72 10.32
C HIS A 161 -0.26 19.20 10.61
N PRO A 162 -1.45 18.61 10.86
CA PRO A 162 -1.58 17.17 11.02
C PRO A 162 -1.05 16.43 9.80
N VAL A 163 -0.47 15.26 10.04
CA VAL A 163 0.02 14.38 8.96
C VAL A 163 -0.54 13.00 9.19
N TYR A 164 -1.53 12.67 8.38
CA TYR A 164 -2.29 11.46 8.58
C TYR A 164 -1.69 10.25 7.87
N ARG A 165 -1.81 9.11 8.54
CA ARG A 165 -1.59 7.80 7.97
C ARG A 165 -2.87 6.99 8.06
N TYR A 166 -3.32 6.53 6.90
CA TYR A 166 -4.46 5.63 6.78
C TYR A 166 -4.10 4.27 7.40
N GLY A 167 -4.86 3.85 8.39
CA GLY A 167 -4.69 2.56 9.09
C GLY A 167 -6.00 1.77 9.22
N ILE A 168 -7.03 2.13 8.44
CA ILE A 168 -8.30 1.41 8.39
C ILE A 168 -8.11 0.13 7.56
N PRO A 169 -8.52 -1.05 8.06
CA PRO A 169 -8.30 -2.32 7.38
C PRO A 169 -9.35 -2.58 6.30
N MET A 170 -8.94 -3.35 5.30
CA MET A 170 -9.81 -4.03 4.34
C MET A 170 -9.61 -5.53 4.53
N PHE A 171 -10.65 -6.21 4.97
CA PHE A 171 -10.64 -7.65 5.23
C PHE A 171 -11.33 -8.43 4.13
N MET A 172 -10.86 -9.65 3.89
CA MET A 172 -11.49 -10.61 3.01
C MET A 172 -11.56 -11.97 3.73
N GLY A 173 -12.71 -12.63 3.70
CA GLY A 173 -12.85 -13.96 4.27
C GLY A 173 -12.04 -15.00 3.52
N VAL A 174 -11.50 -15.98 4.24
CA VAL A 174 -10.82 -17.13 3.63
C VAL A 174 -11.32 -18.42 4.27
N ASN A 175 -11.66 -19.38 3.42
CA ASN A 175 -11.91 -20.76 3.82
C ASN A 175 -10.59 -21.51 3.66
N LEU A 176 -10.03 -21.97 4.78
CA LEU A 176 -8.86 -22.86 4.79
C LEU A 176 -9.29 -24.32 4.68
#